data_AF-A0A4R3HS46-F1
#
_entry.id   AF-A0A4R3HS46-F1
#
_cell.length_a   1.000
_cell.length_b   1.000
_cell.length_c   1.000
_cell.angle_alpha   90.00
_cell.angle_beta   90.00
_cell.angle_gamma   90.00
#
_symmetry.space_group_name_H-M   'P 1'
#
loop_
_entity.id
_entity.type
_entity.pdbx_description
1 polymer ?
#
loop_
_entity_poly.entity_id
_entity_poly.type
_entity_poly.pdbx_seq_one_letter_code
_entity_poly.pdbx_strand_id
1 'polypeptide(L)' 'MILISDPTDVIGKKVSHQGAVIGTVVSIKPNMQGGRRYAFVKPYDEACYEHRLPLDELDLVREA' A
#
# COMPACT_ATOMS: atom_id res chain seq x y z
N MET A 1 -17.96 7.99 1.11
CA MET A 1 -16.64 7.99 1.77
C MET A 1 -16.44 6.59 2.33
N ILE A 2 -15.65 5.74 1.67
CA ILE A 2 -15.40 4.39 2.16
C ILE A 2 -14.28 4.52 3.18
N LEU A 3 -14.65 4.47 4.47
CA LEU A 3 -13.70 4.28 5.54
C LEU A 3 -13.11 2.87 5.36
N ILE A 4 -11.80 2.79 5.13
CA ILE A 4 -11.08 1.52 5.19
C ILE A 4 -11.12 1.10 6.66
N SER A 5 -12.15 0.36 7.04
CA SER A 5 -12.40 -0.08 8.43
C SER A 5 -11.29 -0.99 8.94
N ASP A 6 -10.65 -1.72 8.02
CA ASP A 6 -9.57 -2.63 8.32
C ASP A 6 -8.42 -2.42 7.31
N PRO A 7 -7.20 -2.05 7.78
CA PRO A 7 -6.08 -1.80 6.88
C PRO A 7 -5.70 -3.05 6.09
N THR A 8 -5.95 -4.23 6.64
CA THR A 8 -5.59 -5.53 6.08
C THR A 8 -6.37 -5.84 4.78
N ASP A 9 -7.52 -5.20 4.55
CA ASP A 9 -8.30 -5.29 3.31
C ASP A 9 -7.52 -4.81 2.06
N VAL A 10 -6.48 -3.98 2.25
CA VAL A 10 -5.66 -3.52 1.14
C VAL A 10 -4.60 -4.55 0.72
N ILE A 11 -4.35 -5.59 1.52
CA ILE A 11 -3.39 -6.64 1.17
C ILE A 11 -3.91 -7.42 -0.04
N GLY A 12 -3.04 -7.64 -1.01
CA GLY A 12 -3.37 -8.25 -2.31
C GLY A 12 -4.01 -7.28 -3.30
N LYS A 13 -4.25 -6.01 -2.92
CA LYS A 13 -4.78 -4.98 -3.84
C LYS A 13 -3.66 -4.24 -4.55
N LYS A 14 -3.96 -3.80 -5.76
CA LYS A 14 -3.09 -2.90 -6.53
C LYS A 14 -3.14 -1.51 -5.90
N VAL A 15 -1.97 -0.89 -5.76
CA VAL A 15 -1.84 0.45 -5.20
C VAL A 15 -1.05 1.36 -6.12
N SER A 16 -1.42 2.63 -6.08
CA SER A 16 -0.69 3.72 -6.69
C SER A 16 -0.15 4.66 -5.64
N HIS A 17 0.99 5.27 -5.94
CA HIS A 17 1.59 6.32 -5.14
C HIS A 17 1.94 7.47 -6.08
N GLN A 18 1.53 8.70 -5.73
CA GLN A 18 1.76 9.91 -6.54
C GLN A 18 1.27 9.78 -7.99
N GLY A 19 0.16 9.08 -8.21
CA GLY A 19 -0.44 8.88 -9.54
C GLY A 19 0.19 7.79 -10.40
N ALA A 20 1.24 7.10 -9.91
CA ALA A 20 1.83 5.95 -10.60
C ALA A 20 1.39 4.65 -9.91
N VAL A 21 0.96 3.65 -10.68
CA VAL A 21 0.71 2.30 -10.15
C VAL A 21 2.05 1.66 -9.83
N ILE A 22 2.31 1.44 -8.55
CA ILE A 22 3.62 0.98 -8.08
C ILE A 22 3.66 -0.53 -7.86
N GLY A 23 2.53 -1.19 -7.63
CA GLY A 23 2.51 -2.65 -7.41
C GLY A 23 1.33 -3.12 -6.58
N THR A 24 1.53 -4.28 -5.93
CA THR A 24 0.52 -4.92 -5.05
C THR A 24 1.00 -4.91 -3.60
N VAL A 25 0.12 -4.54 -2.67
CA VAL A 25 0.44 -4.63 -1.23
C VAL A 25 0.57 -6.10 -0.82
N VAL A 26 1.69 -6.48 -0.23
CA VAL A 26 1.92 -7.85 0.26
C VAL A 26 1.82 -7.96 1.77
N SER A 27 2.07 -6.87 2.50
CA SER A 27 1.99 -6.86 3.96
C SER A 27 1.81 -5.45 4.49
N ILE A 28 1.30 -5.32 5.70
CA ILE A 28 1.19 -4.06 6.42
C ILE A 28 1.79 -4.27 7.78
N LYS A 29 2.72 -3.40 8.18
CA LYS A 29 3.30 -3.43 9.51
C LYS A 29 3.02 -2.11 10.24
N PRO A 30 2.54 -2.16 11.49
CA PRO A 30 2.47 -0.98 12.33
C PRO A 30 3.90 -0.52 12.68
N ASN A 31 4.15 0.78 12.66
CA ASN A 31 5.33 1.35 13.26
C ASN A 31 5.08 1.56 14.76
N MET A 32 5.85 0.86 15.60
CA MET A 32 5.69 0.93 17.06
C MET A 32 5.98 2.33 17.64
N GLN A 33 6.67 3.22 16.91
CA GLN A 33 7.04 4.55 17.41
C GLN A 33 5.97 5.65 17.22
N GLY A 34 4.85 5.41 16.54
CA GLY A 34 3.88 6.49 16.31
C GLY A 34 2.51 6.09 15.78
N GLY A 35 2.14 4.81 15.85
CA GLY A 35 0.83 4.33 15.38
C GLY A 35 0.62 4.36 13.86
N ARG A 36 1.56 4.93 13.10
CA ARG A 36 1.51 4.98 11.63
C ARG A 36 1.76 3.60 11.04
N ARG A 37 0.96 3.21 10.04
CA ARG A 37 1.05 1.92 9.36
C ARG A 37 1.83 2.07 8.06
N TYR A 38 2.69 1.11 7.76
CA TYR A 38 3.43 1.05 6.50
C TYR A 38 2.98 -0.16 5.71
N ALA A 39 2.70 0.04 4.43
CA ALA A 39 2.49 -1.04 3.49
C ALA A 39 3.82 -1.41 2.83
N PHE A 40 4.00 -2.71 2.64
CA PHE A 40 5.06 -3.31 1.85
C PHE A 40 4.44 -3.64 0.51
N VAL A 41 4.95 -3.01 -0.54
CA VAL A 41 4.43 -3.16 -1.90
C VAL A 41 5.44 -3.95 -2.71
N LYS A 42 4.98 -5.07 -3.28
CA LYS A 42 5.72 -5.80 -4.30
C LYS A 42 5.52 -5.08 -5.63
N PRO A 43 6.57 -4.49 -6.21
CA PRO A 43 6.44 -3.76 -7.45
C PRO A 43 6.18 -4.68 -8.64
N TYR A 44 5.55 -4.13 -9.69
CA TYR A 44 5.38 -4.83 -10.97
C TYR A 44 6.64 -4.83 -11.82
N ASP A 45 7.48 -3.82 -11.63
CA ASP A 45 8.76 -3.71 -12.29
C ASP A 45 9.84 -4.30 -11.39
N GLU A 46 10.54 -5.34 -11.87
CA GLU A 46 11.62 -5.99 -11.11
C GLU A 46 12.84 -5.09 -10.90
N ALA A 47 12.95 -3.98 -11.65
CA ALA A 47 13.98 -2.96 -11.38
C ALA A 47 13.61 -2.05 -10.20
N CYS A 48 12.35 -2.06 -9.76
CA CYS A 48 11.94 -1.40 -8.53
C CYS A 48 12.12 -2.35 -7.34
N TYR A 49 12.80 -1.87 -6.30
CA TYR A 49 12.91 -2.60 -5.03
C TYR A 49 11.58 -2.54 -4.27
N GLU A 50 11.38 -3.45 -3.30
CA GLU A 50 10.21 -3.44 -2.43
C GLU A 50 10.01 -2.05 -1.81
N HIS A 51 8.85 -1.45 -2.06
CA HIS A 51 8.53 -0.12 -1.54
C HIS A 51 7.87 -0.25 -0.17
N ARG A 52 8.55 0.26 0.86
CA ARG A 52 7.95 0.51 2.16
C ARG A 52 7.41 1.94 2.17
N LEU A 53 6.10 2.09 2.06
CA LEU A 53 5.42 3.39 2.02
C LEU A 53 4.37 3.50 3.14
N PRO A 54 4.14 4.70 3.68
CA PRO A 54 3.03 4.91 4.61
C PRO A 54 1.71 4.55 3.96
N LEU A 55 0.88 3.80 4.68
CA LEU A 55 -0.40 3.34 4.15
C LEU A 55 -1.34 4.51 3.78
N ASP A 56 -1.22 5.63 4.49
CA ASP A 56 -1.97 6.86 4.24
C ASP A 56 -1.55 7.63 2.97
N GLU A 57 -0.40 7.27 2.38
CA GLU A 57 0.10 7.85 1.12
C GLU A 57 -0.18 6.96 -0.09
N LEU A 58 -0.91 5.85 0.09
CA LEU A 58 -1.25 4.91 -0.96
C LEU A 58 -2.71 5.04 -1.37
N ASP A 59 -2.93 5.09 -2.67
CA ASP A 59 -4.25 5.05 -3.27
C ASP A 59 -4.54 3.62 -3.75
N LEU A 60 -5.71 3.09 -3.39
CA LEU A 60 -6.22 1.84 -3.95
C LEU A 60 -6.61 2.06 -5.40
N VAL A 61 -6.02 1.28 -6.31
CA VAL A 61 -6.46 1.26 -7.70
C VAL A 61 -7.80 0.54 -7.75
N ARG A 62 -8.86 1.27 -8.11
CA ARG A 62 -10.17 0.65 -8.40
C ARG A 62 -10.04 -0.18 -9.67
N GLU A 63 -10.10 -1.50 -9.53
CA GLU A 63 -10.39 -2.36 -10.68
C GLU A 63 -11.87 -2.13 -11.04
N ALA A 64 -12.10 -1.70 -12.29
CA ALA A 64 -13.42 -1.39 -12.85
C ALA A 64 -14.25 -2.65 -13.09
#